data_AF-A0A7J7QQV1-F1
#
_entry.id   AF-A0A7J7QQV1-F1
#
_cell.length_a   1.000
_cell.length_b   1.000
_cell.length_c   1.000
_cell.angle_alpha   90.00
_cell.angle_beta   90.00
_cell.angle_gamma   90.00
#
_symmetry.space_group_name_H-M   'P 1'
#
loop_
_entity.id
_entity.type
_entity.pdbx_description
1 polymer ?
#
loop_
_entity_poly.entity_id
_entity_poly.type
_entity_poly.pdbx_seq_one_letter_code
_entity_poly.pdbx_strand_id
1 'polypeptide(L)'
;MLPIQLGIAARFLSSSSSSQQEGSNKPQQQQQQQPAKEAFDSLELTEEKMHAITDKIPQKPVTVVEGTSYMVIILGAFAVLAFFIYNFLTNFILEPTYQTCFNETLQRLKLDPRITVRLGNDIVGYGQESPSRVQRQQIPHQIYKDANGTEHCRLQFNMRGPGGVAIVNADMFKDSSGSWDYLYLIVDVKSGSSPPQRLNIVAPK
;
A
#
# COMPACT_ATOMS: atom_id res chain seq x y z
N MET A 1 -7.46 26.27 36.35
CA MET A 1 -7.48 25.67 34.99
C MET A 1 -6.77 24.31 35.05
N LEU A 2 -7.21 23.33 34.27
CA LEU A 2 -6.65 21.97 34.24
C LEU A 2 -5.67 21.81 33.07
N PRO A 3 -4.67 20.93 33.21
CA PRO A 3 -4.23 20.05 32.13
C PRO A 3 -4.74 18.62 32.38
N ILE A 4 -5.07 17.90 31.30
CA ILE A 4 -5.51 16.50 31.33
C ILE A 4 -4.49 15.64 30.59
N GLN A 5 -4.06 14.53 31.19
CA GLN A 5 -3.55 13.37 30.47
C GLN A 5 -4.14 12.09 31.05
N LEU A 6 -4.49 11.15 30.17
CA LEU A 6 -5.19 9.92 30.52
C LEU A 6 -4.34 8.71 30.08
N GLY A 7 -3.53 8.18 31.00
CA GLY A 7 -2.70 7.01 30.78
C GLY A 7 -3.51 5.72 30.98
N ILE A 8 -3.46 4.81 30.00
CA ILE A 8 -4.19 3.53 30.04
C ILE A 8 -3.47 2.55 30.98
N ALA A 9 -4.22 1.88 31.85
CA ALA A 9 -3.67 0.96 32.83
C ALA A 9 -3.45 -0.45 32.24
N ALA A 10 -2.24 -0.98 32.38
CA ALA A 10 -1.97 -2.42 32.28
C ALA A 10 -1.95 -3.04 33.68
N ARG A 11 -2.70 -4.12 33.89
CA ARG A 11 -2.65 -4.95 35.11
C ARG A 11 -2.47 -6.42 34.75
N PHE A 12 -1.24 -6.91 34.86
CA PHE A 12 -0.98 -8.34 34.93
C PHE A 12 -1.34 -8.84 36.33
N LEU A 13 -2.04 -9.98 36.40
CA LEU A 13 -2.20 -10.78 37.61
C LEU A 13 -2.07 -12.26 37.24
N SER A 14 -1.17 -12.96 37.92
CA SER A 14 -0.97 -14.40 37.82
C SER A 14 -1.15 -15.03 39.20
N SER A 15 -1.89 -16.13 39.25
CA SER A 15 -2.04 -16.99 40.43
C SER A 15 -2.32 -18.43 39.99
N SER A 16 -2.24 -19.38 40.92
CA SER A 16 -1.90 -20.77 40.61
C SER A 16 -2.72 -21.81 41.40
N SER A 17 -2.46 -23.08 41.07
CA SER A 17 -2.69 -24.31 41.87
C SER A 17 -4.00 -25.09 41.66
N SER A 18 -4.00 -26.32 42.19
CA SER A 18 -4.85 -27.50 41.89
C SER A 18 -6.01 -27.66 42.93
N SER A 19 -6.84 -28.73 43.03
CA SER A 19 -6.74 -30.14 42.59
C SER A 19 -8.10 -30.90 42.66
N GLN A 20 -8.24 -32.02 41.92
CA GLN A 20 -8.96 -33.29 42.24
C GLN A 20 -10.50 -33.31 42.54
N GLN A 21 -11.29 -34.04 41.70
CA GLN A 21 -11.97 -35.34 41.98
C GLN A 21 -13.44 -35.21 42.51
N GLU A 22 -14.36 -36.19 42.44
CA GLU A 22 -14.23 -37.66 42.28
C GLU A 22 -15.46 -38.39 41.62
N GLY A 23 -15.22 -39.59 41.05
CA GLY A 23 -16.23 -40.63 40.72
C GLY A 23 -16.93 -40.52 39.35
N SER A 24 -17.79 -41.45 38.89
CA SER A 24 -17.96 -42.92 39.09
C SER A 24 -18.98 -43.42 38.02
N ASN A 25 -19.32 -44.69 37.72
CA ASN A 25 -18.90 -46.05 38.14
C ASN A 25 -19.11 -47.06 36.95
N LYS A 26 -19.16 -48.39 37.17
CA LYS A 26 -19.40 -49.46 36.14
C LYS A 26 -20.16 -50.69 36.71
N PRO A 27 -20.78 -51.55 35.87
CA PRO A 27 -20.18 -52.87 35.54
C PRO A 27 -20.40 -53.33 34.06
N GLN A 28 -19.44 -53.99 33.38
CA GLN A 28 -19.32 -55.45 33.07
C GLN A 28 -20.36 -56.00 32.04
N GLN A 29 -20.13 -57.02 31.19
CA GLN A 29 -19.09 -58.08 31.09
C GLN A 29 -18.99 -58.64 29.63
N GLN A 30 -17.82 -59.17 29.22
CA GLN A 30 -17.47 -60.40 28.44
C GLN A 30 -18.46 -61.05 27.39
N GLN A 31 -18.09 -61.85 26.37
CA GLN A 31 -16.86 -62.61 26.03
C GLN A 31 -16.81 -63.09 24.53
N GLN A 32 -15.59 -63.22 23.96
CA GLN A 32 -15.09 -64.27 23.02
C GLN A 32 -15.62 -64.60 21.58
N GLN A 33 -14.61 -64.86 20.72
CA GLN A 33 -14.50 -65.86 19.60
C GLN A 33 -14.93 -65.56 18.14
N GLN A 34 -14.15 -66.14 17.22
CA GLN A 34 -14.28 -66.18 15.74
C GLN A 34 -14.90 -67.56 15.34
N PRO A 35 -15.50 -67.75 14.14
CA PRO A 35 -14.72 -67.93 12.89
C PRO A 35 -15.42 -67.41 11.60
N ALA A 36 -14.73 -67.53 10.46
CA ALA A 36 -15.25 -67.16 9.15
C ALA A 36 -16.12 -68.26 8.49
N LYS A 37 -17.19 -67.83 7.80
CA LYS A 37 -17.92 -68.46 6.68
C LYS A 37 -18.88 -67.40 6.07
N GLU A 38 -19.65 -67.77 5.04
CA GLU A 38 -20.72 -66.94 4.43
C GLU A 38 -20.27 -65.67 3.67
N ALA A 39 -19.02 -65.65 3.18
CA ALA A 39 -18.43 -64.55 2.41
C ALA A 39 -18.91 -64.43 0.94
N PHE A 40 -20.00 -65.09 0.54
CA PHE A 40 -20.46 -65.15 -0.86
C PHE A 40 -21.97 -64.97 -1.08
N ASP A 41 -22.79 -64.97 -0.04
CA ASP A 41 -24.26 -64.76 -0.11
C ASP A 41 -24.70 -63.45 0.58
N SER A 42 -23.71 -62.66 1.01
CA SER A 42 -23.88 -61.50 1.91
C SER A 42 -23.73 -60.15 1.21
N LEU A 43 -23.41 -60.10 -0.08
CA LEU A 43 -23.19 -58.86 -0.84
C LEU A 43 -24.49 -58.24 -1.36
N GLU A 44 -25.35 -59.03 -2.01
CA GLU A 44 -26.67 -58.57 -2.49
C GLU A 44 -27.56 -58.17 -1.29
N LEU A 45 -27.54 -58.98 -0.22
CA LEU A 45 -28.15 -58.67 1.07
C LEU A 45 -27.44 -57.56 1.87
N THR A 46 -26.33 -57.00 1.36
CA THR A 46 -25.72 -55.76 1.86
C THR A 46 -26.15 -54.56 1.02
N GLU A 47 -26.19 -54.64 -0.31
CA GLU A 47 -26.64 -53.51 -1.15
C GLU A 47 -28.12 -53.20 -0.92
N GLU A 48 -29.03 -54.18 -1.02
CA GLU A 48 -30.46 -53.96 -0.70
C GLU A 48 -30.65 -53.45 0.73
N LYS A 49 -29.82 -53.91 1.67
CA LYS A 49 -29.92 -53.53 3.09
C LYS A 49 -29.32 -52.15 3.37
N MET A 50 -28.29 -51.73 2.64
CA MET A 50 -27.78 -50.36 2.68
C MET A 50 -28.78 -49.39 2.07
N HIS A 51 -29.44 -49.76 0.95
CA HIS A 51 -30.56 -48.99 0.41
C HIS A 51 -31.75 -48.95 1.37
N ALA A 52 -32.18 -50.09 1.93
CA ALA A 52 -33.29 -50.15 2.89
C ALA A 52 -32.98 -49.54 4.28
N ILE A 53 -31.72 -49.21 4.56
CA ILE A 53 -31.29 -48.38 5.70
C ILE A 53 -31.26 -46.90 5.29
N THR A 54 -30.72 -46.57 4.10
CA THR A 54 -30.63 -45.17 3.63
C THR A 54 -32.01 -44.54 3.38
N ASP A 55 -32.97 -45.31 2.86
CA ASP A 55 -34.38 -44.89 2.72
C ASP A 55 -35.08 -44.62 4.07
N LYS A 56 -34.56 -45.21 5.16
CA LYS A 56 -35.12 -45.04 6.51
C LYS A 56 -34.41 -43.95 7.31
N ILE A 57 -33.41 -43.28 6.74
CA ILE A 57 -32.87 -42.03 7.28
C ILE A 57 -33.88 -40.93 6.93
N PRO A 58 -34.51 -40.25 7.91
CA PRO A 58 -35.41 -39.13 7.61
C PRO A 58 -34.58 -37.99 7.01
N GLN A 59 -34.66 -37.83 5.69
CA GLN A 59 -33.98 -36.75 4.98
C GLN A 59 -34.59 -35.42 5.43
N LYS A 60 -33.93 -34.72 6.38
CA LYS A 60 -34.22 -33.30 6.65
C LYS A 60 -34.09 -32.59 5.30
N PRO A 61 -35.16 -31.99 4.74
CA PRO A 61 -35.03 -31.26 3.50
C PRO A 61 -34.02 -30.14 3.73
N VAL A 62 -32.96 -30.09 2.93
CA VAL A 62 -32.00 -29.00 2.93
C VAL A 62 -32.69 -27.78 2.34
N THR A 63 -33.45 -27.08 3.18
CA THR A 63 -34.21 -25.89 2.81
C THR A 63 -33.26 -24.86 2.23
N VAL A 64 -33.40 -24.61 0.93
CA VAL A 64 -32.51 -23.78 0.09
C VAL A 64 -32.17 -22.42 0.73
N VAL A 65 -33.11 -21.89 1.52
CA VAL A 65 -32.95 -20.75 2.44
C VAL A 65 -31.63 -20.78 3.22
N GLU A 66 -31.28 -21.91 3.85
CA GLU A 66 -30.06 -22.07 4.65
C GLU A 66 -28.80 -21.75 3.81
N GLY A 67 -28.73 -22.28 2.57
CA GLY A 67 -27.61 -22.05 1.65
C GLY A 67 -27.57 -20.65 1.02
N THR A 68 -28.74 -20.04 0.75
CA THR A 68 -28.79 -18.69 0.14
C THR A 68 -28.28 -17.58 1.05
N SER A 69 -28.31 -17.78 2.37
CA SER A 69 -27.91 -16.77 3.37
C SER A 69 -26.47 -16.29 3.19
N TYR A 70 -25.53 -17.20 2.95
CA TYR A 70 -24.10 -16.89 2.81
C TYR A 70 -23.78 -16.15 1.51
N MET A 71 -24.54 -16.38 0.44
CA MET A 71 -24.28 -15.76 -0.87
C MET A 71 -24.39 -14.24 -0.84
N VAL A 72 -25.31 -13.68 -0.05
CA VAL A 72 -25.44 -12.23 0.13
C VAL A 72 -24.21 -11.63 0.80
N ILE A 73 -23.65 -12.32 1.80
CA ILE A 73 -22.43 -11.89 2.51
C ILE A 73 -21.21 -11.99 1.59
N ILE A 74 -21.10 -13.08 0.82
CA ILE A 74 -20.01 -13.30 -0.15
C ILE A 74 -20.03 -12.21 -1.24
N LEU A 75 -21.20 -11.91 -1.82
CA LEU A 75 -21.35 -10.84 -2.82
C LEU A 75 -21.06 -9.45 -2.22
N GLY A 76 -21.49 -9.20 -0.99
CA GLY A 76 -21.15 -7.96 -0.27
C GLY A 76 -19.64 -7.80 -0.05
N ALA A 77 -18.95 -8.87 0.34
CA ALA A 77 -17.49 -8.87 0.49
C ALA A 77 -16.77 -8.62 -0.85
N PHE A 78 -17.22 -9.25 -1.95
CA PHE A 78 -16.68 -8.98 -3.28
C PHE A 78 -16.95 -7.54 -3.77
N ALA A 79 -18.11 -6.96 -3.47
CA ALA A 79 -18.41 -5.57 -3.81
C ALA A 79 -17.50 -4.57 -3.07
N VAL A 80 -17.25 -4.80 -1.78
CA VAL A 80 -16.31 -3.99 -0.98
C VAL A 80 -14.88 -4.16 -1.48
N LEU A 81 -14.45 -5.39 -1.80
CA LEU A 81 -13.13 -5.67 -2.36
C LEU A 81 -12.94 -4.98 -3.73
N ALA A 82 -13.93 -5.08 -4.62
CA ALA A 82 -13.90 -4.43 -5.93
C ALA A 82 -13.84 -2.89 -5.81
N PHE A 83 -14.56 -2.31 -4.85
CA PHE A 83 -14.49 -0.87 -4.56
C PHE A 83 -13.07 -0.45 -4.14
N PHE A 84 -12.43 -1.18 -3.22
CA PHE A 84 -11.05 -0.87 -2.82
C PHE A 84 -10.05 -1.05 -3.97
N ILE A 85 -10.18 -2.10 -4.78
CA ILE A 85 -9.35 -2.33 -5.97
C ILE A 85 -9.50 -1.17 -6.96
N TYR A 86 -10.72 -0.74 -7.27
CA TYR A 86 -10.98 0.38 -8.18
C TYR A 86 -10.36 1.69 -7.68
N ASN A 87 -10.54 2.03 -6.40
CA ASN A 87 -9.94 3.23 -5.80
C ASN A 87 -8.41 3.15 -5.76
N PHE A 88 -7.82 1.97 -5.53
CA PHE A 88 -6.38 1.78 -5.56
C PHE A 88 -5.80 1.96 -6.97
N LEU A 89 -6.37 1.28 -7.98
CA LEU A 89 -5.91 1.38 -9.37
C LEU A 89 -5.98 2.80 -9.91
N THR A 90 -7.05 3.54 -9.61
CA THR A 90 -7.26 4.92 -10.11
C THR A 90 -6.36 5.97 -9.47
N ASN A 91 -5.98 5.81 -8.19
CA ASN A 91 -5.22 6.82 -7.46
C ASN A 91 -3.72 6.48 -7.27
N PHE A 92 -3.35 5.20 -7.24
CA PHE A 92 -1.98 4.79 -6.87
C PHE A 92 -1.02 4.64 -8.07
N ILE A 93 -1.55 4.40 -9.27
CA ILE A 93 -0.74 4.14 -10.47
C ILE A 93 -0.25 5.43 -11.16
N LEU A 94 -0.93 6.56 -10.91
CA LEU A 94 -0.55 7.87 -11.44
C LEU A 94 0.44 8.56 -10.49
N GLU A 95 1.74 8.32 -10.68
CA GLU A 95 2.78 9.09 -9.97
C GLU A 95 2.60 10.59 -10.29
N PRO A 96 2.51 11.47 -9.27
CA PRO A 96 2.21 12.88 -9.51
C PRO A 96 3.31 13.55 -10.32
N THR A 97 2.92 14.22 -11.41
CA THR A 97 3.83 14.74 -12.44
C THR A 97 4.91 15.67 -11.90
N TYR A 98 4.66 16.42 -10.82
CA TYR A 98 5.67 17.27 -10.19
C TYR A 98 6.83 16.49 -9.56
N GLN A 99 6.63 15.24 -9.11
CA GLN A 99 7.70 14.42 -8.52
C GLN A 99 8.65 13.89 -9.59
N THR A 100 8.11 13.38 -10.71
CA THR A 100 8.92 12.97 -11.86
C THR A 100 9.69 14.16 -12.43
N CYS A 101 9.04 15.31 -12.65
CA CYS A 101 9.72 16.52 -13.14
C CYS A 101 10.81 17.04 -12.18
N PHE A 102 10.57 17.02 -10.86
CA PHE A 102 11.57 17.38 -9.85
C PHE A 102 12.76 16.40 -9.85
N ASN A 103 12.50 15.10 -9.90
CA ASN A 103 13.54 14.06 -9.89
C ASN A 103 14.42 14.14 -11.15
N GLU A 104 13.82 14.31 -12.32
CA GLU A 104 14.53 14.56 -13.59
C GLU A 104 15.37 15.83 -13.53
N THR A 105 14.79 16.95 -13.04
CA THR A 105 15.52 18.22 -12.93
C THR A 105 16.71 18.11 -11.96
N LEU A 106 16.51 17.49 -10.80
CA LEU A 106 17.55 17.32 -9.79
C LEU A 106 18.67 16.39 -10.29
N GLN A 107 18.36 15.33 -11.03
CA GLN A 107 19.36 14.47 -11.67
C GLN A 107 20.14 15.22 -12.76
N ARG A 108 19.44 15.91 -13.67
CA ARG A 108 20.06 16.71 -14.74
C ARG A 108 21.01 17.78 -14.18
N LEU A 109 20.61 18.49 -13.12
CA LEU A 109 21.45 19.51 -12.49
C LEU A 109 22.62 18.94 -11.66
N LYS A 110 22.54 17.68 -11.20
CA LYS A 110 23.69 16.98 -10.58
C LYS A 110 24.76 16.59 -11.59
N LEU A 111 24.36 16.30 -12.83
CA LEU A 111 25.24 15.91 -13.93
C LEU A 111 25.86 17.11 -14.68
N ASP A 112 25.31 18.32 -14.54
CA ASP A 112 25.86 19.51 -15.20
C ASP A 112 27.08 20.08 -14.44
N PRO A 113 28.30 20.05 -15.03
CA PRO A 113 29.50 20.57 -14.37
C PRO A 113 29.42 22.07 -14.05
N ARG A 114 28.57 22.85 -14.73
CA ARG A 114 28.33 24.28 -14.43
C ARG A 114 27.78 24.47 -13.01
N ILE A 115 27.00 23.49 -12.53
CA ILE A 115 26.44 23.42 -11.18
C ILE A 115 27.45 22.76 -10.23
N THR A 116 27.97 21.59 -10.57
CA THR A 116 28.87 20.81 -9.68
C THR A 116 30.11 21.62 -9.24
N VAL A 117 30.70 22.41 -10.15
CA VAL A 117 31.86 23.27 -9.84
C VAL A 117 31.54 24.40 -8.85
N ARG A 118 30.26 24.81 -8.72
CA ARG A 118 29.82 25.90 -7.83
C ARG A 118 29.16 25.42 -6.55
N LEU A 119 28.45 24.30 -6.60
CA LEU A 119 27.65 23.79 -5.48
C LEU A 119 28.33 22.59 -4.77
N GLY A 120 29.29 21.93 -5.41
CA GLY A 120 29.95 20.71 -4.95
C GLY A 120 29.29 19.44 -5.51
N ASN A 121 29.87 18.27 -5.18
CA ASN A 121 29.39 16.97 -5.67
C ASN A 121 28.20 16.42 -4.87
N ASP A 122 28.17 16.66 -3.55
CA ASP A 122 27.01 16.32 -2.73
C ASP A 122 25.96 17.42 -2.86
N ILE A 123 24.80 17.08 -3.45
CA ILE A 123 23.74 18.03 -3.75
C ILE A 123 22.39 17.43 -3.32
N VAL A 124 21.64 18.20 -2.54
CA VAL A 124 20.31 17.84 -2.03
C VAL A 124 19.29 18.88 -2.50
N GLY A 125 18.20 18.43 -3.14
CA GLY A 125 17.04 19.26 -3.47
C GLY A 125 15.98 19.21 -2.37
N TYR A 126 15.30 20.33 -2.14
CA TYR A 126 14.17 20.47 -1.20
C TYR A 126 13.22 21.56 -1.70
N GLY A 127 11.97 21.57 -1.23
CA GLY A 127 10.93 22.47 -1.71
C GLY A 127 11.18 23.93 -1.33
N GLN A 128 10.58 24.39 -0.23
CA GLN A 128 10.77 25.76 0.26
C GLN A 128 11.83 25.88 1.37
N GLU A 129 12.51 27.03 1.42
CA GLU A 129 13.33 27.42 2.57
C GLU A 129 12.42 27.96 3.68
N SER A 130 12.04 27.07 4.60
CA SER A 130 11.15 27.38 5.73
C SER A 130 11.70 26.80 7.03
N PRO A 131 11.51 27.42 8.21
CA PRO A 131 11.81 26.79 9.48
C PRO A 131 11.08 25.45 9.69
N SER A 132 9.87 25.33 9.12
CA SER A 132 9.04 24.12 9.23
C SER A 132 9.59 22.96 8.39
N ARG A 133 9.74 21.78 9.01
CA ARG A 133 10.13 20.54 8.34
C ARG A 133 9.12 20.11 7.26
N VAL A 134 7.83 20.41 7.45
CA VAL A 134 6.75 20.05 6.51
C VAL A 134 6.79 20.92 5.27
N GLN A 135 6.93 22.25 5.41
CA GLN A 135 7.07 23.15 4.25
C GLN A 135 8.36 22.88 3.43
N ARG A 136 9.45 22.40 4.05
CA ARG A 136 10.65 21.97 3.31
C ARG A 136 10.41 20.76 2.39
N GLN A 137 9.44 19.90 2.72
CA GLN A 137 9.10 18.71 1.94
C GLN A 137 8.10 19.02 0.81
N GLN A 138 7.33 20.11 0.92
CA GLN A 138 6.37 20.52 -0.10
C GLN A 138 7.09 21.31 -1.21
N ILE A 139 7.12 20.77 -2.42
CA ILE A 139 7.70 21.40 -3.61
C ILE A 139 6.66 22.32 -4.27
N PRO A 140 6.90 23.64 -4.38
CA PRO A 140 6.11 24.55 -5.21
C PRO A 140 6.07 24.09 -6.67
N HIS A 141 4.86 23.80 -7.16
CA HIS A 141 4.63 23.41 -8.55
C HIS A 141 3.31 23.99 -9.06
N GLN A 142 3.24 24.19 -10.37
CA GLN A 142 2.05 24.58 -11.10
C GLN A 142 1.95 23.68 -12.34
N ILE A 143 0.98 22.78 -12.34
CA ILE A 143 0.65 21.95 -13.50
C ILE A 143 -0.41 22.69 -14.30
N TYR A 144 -0.17 22.84 -15.61
CA TYR A 144 -1.10 23.50 -16.53
C TYR A 144 -1.11 22.78 -17.88
N LYS A 145 -2.05 23.16 -18.75
CA LYS A 145 -2.13 22.63 -20.12
C LYS A 145 -2.14 23.78 -21.12
N ASP A 146 -1.35 23.66 -22.17
CA ASP A 146 -1.29 24.63 -23.25
C ASP A 146 -2.47 24.49 -24.21
N ALA A 147 -2.66 25.47 -25.10
CA ALA A 147 -3.74 25.46 -26.10
C ALA A 147 -3.73 24.22 -27.02
N ASN A 148 -2.56 23.58 -27.17
CA ASN A 148 -2.37 22.34 -27.93
C ASN A 148 -2.72 21.06 -27.13
N GLY A 149 -3.15 21.18 -25.88
CA GLY A 149 -3.45 20.06 -24.97
C GLY A 149 -2.24 19.46 -24.24
N THR A 150 -1.02 19.87 -24.61
CA THR A 150 0.25 19.48 -23.97
C THR A 150 0.22 19.73 -22.46
N GLU A 151 0.78 18.81 -21.67
CA GLU A 151 0.94 18.97 -20.22
C GLU A 151 2.24 19.68 -19.88
N HIS A 152 2.14 20.72 -19.05
CA HIS A 152 3.27 21.52 -18.57
C HIS A 152 3.34 21.45 -17.04
N CYS A 153 4.56 21.41 -16.52
CA CYS A 153 4.87 21.42 -15.10
C CYS A 153 5.94 22.48 -14.82
N ARG A 154 5.50 23.65 -14.35
CA ARG A 154 6.38 24.68 -13.79
C ARG A 154 6.69 24.31 -12.35
N LEU A 155 7.97 24.34 -11.97
CA LEU A 155 8.42 23.99 -10.63
C LEU A 155 9.52 24.93 -10.14
N GLN A 156 9.46 25.24 -8.85
CA GLN A 156 10.47 26.04 -8.15
C GLN A 156 10.90 25.27 -6.89
N PHE A 157 12.20 25.07 -6.73
CA PHE A 157 12.75 24.36 -5.59
C PHE A 157 14.15 24.85 -5.24
N ASN A 158 14.61 24.55 -4.04
CA ASN A 158 15.93 24.94 -3.54
C ASN A 158 16.89 23.75 -3.58
N MET A 159 18.16 24.02 -3.84
CA MET A 159 19.24 23.04 -3.82
C MET A 159 20.35 23.49 -2.89
N ARG A 160 20.98 22.56 -2.20
CA ARG A 160 22.12 22.83 -1.30
C ARG A 160 23.23 21.82 -1.54
N GLY A 161 24.46 22.29 -1.43
CA GLY A 161 25.67 21.46 -1.40
C GLY A 161 26.82 22.18 -0.67
N PRO A 162 28.03 21.60 -0.60
CA PRO A 162 29.19 22.19 0.06
C PRO A 162 29.51 23.63 -0.35
N GLY A 163 29.29 24.00 -1.62
CA GLY A 163 29.60 25.33 -2.15
C GLY A 163 28.55 26.42 -1.85
N GLY A 164 27.36 26.07 -1.34
CA GLY A 164 26.31 27.03 -1.00
C GLY A 164 24.88 26.52 -1.18
N VAL A 165 24.01 27.45 -1.58
CA VAL A 165 22.57 27.20 -1.84
C VAL A 165 22.22 27.78 -3.20
N ALA A 166 21.31 27.15 -3.93
CA ALA A 166 20.79 27.62 -5.21
C ALA A 166 19.26 27.56 -5.25
N ILE A 167 18.64 28.45 -6.02
CA ILE A 167 17.21 28.42 -6.31
C ILE A 167 17.04 27.98 -7.77
N VAL A 168 16.28 26.91 -8.00
CA VAL A 168 15.94 26.42 -9.34
C VAL A 168 14.56 26.92 -9.74
N ASN A 169 14.47 27.42 -10.96
CA ASN A 169 13.22 27.69 -11.65
C ASN A 169 13.24 26.91 -12.96
N ALA A 170 12.33 25.96 -13.11
CA ALA A 170 12.19 25.16 -14.32
C ALA A 170 10.74 25.18 -14.82
N ASP A 171 10.59 25.05 -16.12
CA ASP A 171 9.29 24.82 -16.76
C ASP A 171 9.47 23.73 -17.80
N MET A 172 8.72 22.65 -17.64
CA MET A 172 8.88 21.40 -18.37
C MET A 172 7.59 21.08 -19.09
N PHE A 173 7.68 20.64 -20.34
CA PHE A 173 6.54 20.18 -21.12
C PHE A 173 6.72 18.71 -21.47
N LYS A 174 5.61 17.99 -21.62
CA LYS A 174 5.61 16.60 -22.03
C LYS A 174 5.64 16.51 -23.56
N ASP A 175 6.71 15.97 -24.11
CA ASP A 175 6.83 15.75 -25.56
C ASP A 175 5.89 14.62 -26.04
N SER A 176 5.65 14.61 -27.35
CA SER A 176 5.01 13.53 -28.12
C SER A 176 5.54 12.12 -27.83
N SER A 177 6.83 11.98 -27.52
CA SER A 177 7.45 10.71 -27.06
C SER A 177 7.06 10.29 -25.64
N GLY A 178 6.39 11.15 -24.89
CA GLY A 178 6.04 10.96 -23.48
C GLY A 178 7.12 11.38 -22.47
N SER A 179 8.32 11.73 -22.94
CA SER A 179 9.40 12.26 -22.11
C SER A 179 9.16 13.72 -21.70
N TRP A 180 9.75 14.15 -20.58
CA TRP A 180 9.70 15.54 -20.13
C TRP A 180 10.90 16.31 -20.67
N ASP A 181 10.62 17.39 -21.40
CA ASP A 181 11.62 18.26 -21.99
C ASP A 181 11.47 19.71 -21.45
N TYR A 182 12.54 20.50 -21.52
CA TYR A 182 12.57 21.81 -20.86
C TYR A 182 12.17 22.93 -21.82
N LEU A 183 11.23 23.78 -21.37
CA LEU A 183 11.01 25.10 -21.96
C LEU A 183 12.10 26.06 -21.47
N TYR A 184 12.38 26.09 -20.17
CA TYR A 184 13.57 26.74 -19.59
C TYR A 184 14.06 26.00 -18.34
N LEU A 185 15.35 26.18 -18.03
CA LEU A 185 15.97 25.71 -16.79
C LEU A 185 17.00 26.73 -16.32
N ILE A 186 16.66 27.44 -15.24
CA ILE A 186 17.44 28.56 -14.69
C ILE A 186 17.78 28.26 -13.23
N VAL A 187 19.05 28.41 -12.86
CA VAL A 187 19.55 28.14 -11.50
C VAL A 187 20.28 29.38 -10.98
N ASP A 188 19.76 29.97 -9.90
CA ASP A 188 20.35 31.12 -9.22
C ASP A 188 21.20 30.65 -8.04
N VAL A 189 22.53 30.59 -8.22
CA VAL A 189 23.46 30.05 -7.22
C VAL A 189 23.99 31.15 -6.30
N LYS A 190 23.87 30.96 -4.98
CA LYS A 190 24.40 31.82 -3.93
C LYS A 190 25.51 31.10 -3.16
N SER A 191 26.76 31.48 -3.41
CA SER A 191 27.95 30.96 -2.73
C SER A 191 28.56 32.02 -1.81
N GLY A 192 28.55 31.74 -0.50
CA GLY A 192 29.16 32.59 0.52
C GLY A 192 28.69 34.05 0.48
N SER A 193 29.64 34.97 0.38
CA SER A 193 29.45 36.42 0.25
C SER A 193 29.36 36.92 -1.20
N SER A 194 29.43 36.02 -2.20
CA SER A 194 29.33 36.40 -3.62
C SER A 194 27.88 36.82 -3.96
N PRO A 195 27.68 37.80 -4.86
CA PRO A 195 26.34 38.06 -5.41
C PRO A 195 25.79 36.82 -6.11
N PRO A 196 24.44 36.63 -6.13
CA PRO A 196 23.83 35.45 -6.73
C PRO A 196 24.13 35.37 -8.23
N GLN A 197 24.69 34.24 -8.67
CA GLN A 197 25.01 33.99 -10.08
C GLN A 197 23.86 33.22 -10.74
N ARG A 198 23.18 33.87 -11.69
CA ARG A 198 22.19 33.21 -12.56
C ARG A 198 22.88 32.35 -13.61
N LEU A 199 22.49 31.09 -13.69
CA LEU A 199 22.97 30.12 -14.67
C LEU A 199 21.79 29.64 -15.52
N ASN A 200 21.82 30.01 -16.80
CA ASN A 200 20.86 29.50 -17.78
C ASN A 200 21.40 28.16 -18.31
N ILE A 201 20.77 27.06 -17.89
CA ILE A 201 21.16 25.70 -18.27
C ILE A 201 20.44 25.30 -19.56
N VAL A 202 19.13 25.58 -19.61
CA VAL A 202 18.33 25.59 -20.85
C VAL A 202 17.77 27.00 -20.99
N ALA A 203 18.14 27.68 -22.08
CA ALA A 203 17.57 28.97 -22.44
C ALA A 203 16.10 28.79 -22.87
N PRO A 204 15.23 29.79 -22.64
CA PRO A 204 13.87 29.77 -23.17
C PRO A 204 13.88 29.59 -24.69
N LYS A 205 13.03 28.67 -25.18
CA LYS A 205 12.69 28.51 -26.60
C LYS A 205 11.74 29.63 -27.06
#